data_AF-A0A358SMY2-F1
#
_entry.id   AF-A0A358SMY2-F1
#
_cell.length_a   1.000
_cell.length_b   1.000
_cell.length_c   1.000
_cell.angle_alpha   90.00
_cell.angle_beta   90.00
_cell.angle_gamma   90.00
#
_symmetry.space_group_name_H-M   'P 1'
#
loop_
_entity.id
_entity.type
_entity.pdbx_description
1 polymer ?
#
loop_
_entity_poly.entity_id
_entity_poly.type
_entity_poly.pdbx_seq_one_letter_code
_entity_poly.pdbx_strand_id
1 'polypeptide(L)'
;MARARRLGDVPRRADARVISWSCRRASLAELRRSEEPDGIQPGRQRPARPAGRYYDQLGSGLSDQPGEPSLWQLDRFVDEVEQVRAALGLDSGSFVLFGHSFVLFGHSWGGILAIEYALRYQQHLRGLVISSMMASGPAYSAYAEQVLMPEMDQAALAEIKSLEASGDIGNPRYMELLTEQHYVRHVLRMPSADWPDPVQRGFAHINPAIYVSMQGPSELGISADASLASWDRTAELPSIEVPALVIGASYDTMDPAPMEMMAGRLPKGRYLHCQNGSHLAMYDDQGTYFAGLIDFLHDIGRR
;
A
#
# COMPACT_ATOMS: atom_id res chain seq x y z
N MET A 1 -2.41 -62.03 -0.85
CA MET A 1 -1.57 -62.43 -2.00
C MET A 1 -1.75 -61.37 -3.09
N ALA A 2 -0.79 -60.44 -3.20
CA ALA A 2 0.13 -60.27 -4.34
C ALA A 2 -0.50 -59.47 -5.51
N ARG A 3 0.11 -58.48 -6.14
CA ARG A 3 1.44 -57.85 -6.03
C ARG A 3 1.42 -56.52 -6.81
N ALA A 4 2.33 -55.63 -6.43
CA ALA A 4 2.60 -54.31 -6.97
C ALA A 4 3.05 -54.26 -8.45
N ARG A 5 2.88 -53.09 -9.08
CA ARG A 5 3.86 -52.52 -10.02
C ARG A 5 4.14 -51.06 -9.68
N ARG A 6 5.45 -50.76 -9.62
CA ARG A 6 6.06 -49.43 -9.42
C ARG A 6 6.31 -48.78 -10.78
N LEU A 7 6.15 -47.47 -10.82
CA LEU A 7 6.88 -46.46 -11.62
C LEU A 7 6.93 -45.26 -10.66
N GLY A 8 8.02 -44.60 -10.31
CA GLY A 8 9.34 -44.39 -10.89
C GLY A 8 9.68 -42.93 -10.51
N ASP A 9 10.78 -42.71 -9.77
CA ASP A 9 11.18 -41.44 -9.15
C ASP A 9 11.38 -40.27 -10.13
N VAL A 10 10.95 -39.06 -9.73
CA VAL A 10 11.54 -37.76 -10.13
C VAL A 10 11.50 -36.79 -8.91
N PRO A 11 12.54 -35.97 -8.62
CA PRO A 11 12.77 -35.40 -7.29
C PRO A 11 12.50 -33.88 -7.12
N ARG A 12 12.14 -33.53 -5.86
CA ARG A 12 12.42 -32.31 -5.06
C ARG A 12 11.89 -30.90 -5.46
N ARG A 13 11.49 -30.22 -4.37
CA ARG A 13 11.28 -28.76 -4.10
C ARG A 13 9.83 -28.28 -4.36
N ALA A 14 9.18 -27.51 -3.49
CA ALA A 14 9.62 -26.73 -2.35
C ALA A 14 8.55 -26.74 -1.24
N ASP A 15 8.99 -26.70 0.01
CA ASP A 15 8.16 -26.32 1.16
C ASP A 15 7.61 -24.91 0.95
N ALA A 16 6.36 -24.82 0.47
CA ALA A 16 5.56 -23.60 0.57
C ALA A 16 4.98 -23.52 1.98
N ARG A 17 5.78 -23.07 2.94
CA ARG A 17 5.23 -22.60 4.22
C ARG A 17 4.72 -21.18 4.02
N VAL A 18 3.49 -21.07 3.55
CA VAL A 18 2.69 -19.83 3.68
C VAL A 18 2.29 -19.75 5.16
N ILE A 19 3.04 -18.99 5.95
CA ILE A 19 2.62 -18.67 7.32
C ILE A 19 1.68 -17.47 7.21
N SER A 20 0.38 -17.77 7.19
CA SER A 20 -0.68 -16.81 7.49
C SER A 20 -0.60 -16.45 8.97
N TRP A 21 -0.18 -15.23 9.30
CA TRP A 21 -0.32 -14.71 10.65
C TRP A 21 -1.68 -14.03 10.77
N SER A 22 -2.66 -14.78 11.28
CA SER A 22 -3.94 -14.22 11.71
C SER A 22 -3.71 -13.43 13.00
N CYS A 23 -4.03 -12.13 13.01
CA CYS A 23 -4.04 -11.34 14.23
C CYS A 23 -5.30 -11.69 15.05
N ARG A 24 -5.26 -12.82 15.77
CA ARG A 24 -6.19 -13.06 16.88
C ARG A 24 -5.58 -12.42 18.12
N ARG A 25 -6.06 -11.25 18.53
CA ARG A 25 -5.67 -10.56 19.77
C ARG A 25 -4.16 -10.57 20.05
N ALA A 26 -3.36 -10.01 19.15
CA ALA A 26 -1.98 -9.71 19.51
C ALA A 26 -1.95 -8.49 20.43
N SER A 27 -1.85 -8.72 21.74
CA SER A 27 -1.29 -7.71 22.62
C SER A 27 0.10 -7.33 22.08
N LEU A 28 0.56 -6.09 22.28
CA LEU A 28 1.89 -5.60 21.86
C LEU A 28 3.05 -6.55 22.22
N ALA A 29 2.85 -7.45 23.19
CA ALA A 29 3.79 -8.51 23.55
C ALA A 29 3.96 -9.61 22.49
N GLU A 30 2.99 -9.88 21.63
CA GLU A 30 3.09 -10.93 20.59
C GLU A 30 3.87 -10.45 19.36
N LEU A 31 3.74 -9.17 18.99
CA LEU A 31 4.59 -8.55 17.95
C LEU A 31 6.08 -8.54 18.33
N ARG A 32 6.39 -8.53 19.65
CA ARG A 32 7.76 -8.61 20.18
C ARG A 32 8.31 -10.04 20.31
N ARG A 33 7.46 -11.08 20.37
CA ARG A 33 7.90 -12.49 20.57
C ARG A 33 8.30 -13.22 19.28
N SER A 34 7.93 -12.70 18.11
CA SER A 34 8.25 -13.33 16.82
C SER A 34 9.74 -13.33 16.43
N GLU A 35 10.63 -12.86 17.33
CA GLU A 35 12.07 -12.73 17.11
C GLU A 35 12.94 -13.77 17.86
N GLU A 36 12.35 -14.76 18.56
CA GLU A 36 13.17 -15.83 19.14
C GLU A 36 13.75 -16.74 18.03
N PRO A 37 15.08 -16.91 17.95
CA PRO A 37 15.70 -17.69 16.90
C PRO A 37 15.53 -19.19 17.18
N ASP A 38 14.81 -19.88 16.29
CA ASP A 38 14.88 -21.33 16.17
C ASP A 38 16.35 -21.77 16.00
N GLY A 39 16.81 -22.63 16.92
CA GLY A 39 18.14 -23.26 17.02
C GLY A 39 19.14 -23.00 15.88
N ILE A 40 20.08 -22.08 16.11
CA ILE A 40 21.16 -21.75 15.18
C ILE A 40 22.32 -22.75 15.29
N GLN A 41 22.68 -23.38 14.17
CA GLN A 41 23.99 -24.00 13.96
C GLN A 41 25.06 -22.91 13.73
N PRO A 42 26.23 -22.95 14.40
CA PRO A 42 27.24 -21.90 14.26
C PRO A 42 27.89 -21.93 12.87
N GLY A 43 27.92 -20.80 12.14
CA GLY A 43 28.83 -20.63 11.00
C GLY A 43 28.25 -20.09 9.69
N ARG A 44 26.94 -19.79 9.59
CA ARG A 44 26.39 -19.04 8.44
C ARG A 44 25.46 -17.93 8.92
N GLN A 45 25.99 -16.70 9.04
CA GLN A 45 25.14 -15.52 9.05
C GLN A 45 24.48 -15.42 7.67
N ARG A 46 23.21 -15.81 7.57
CA ARG A 46 22.38 -15.31 6.47
C ARG A 46 22.27 -13.79 6.64
N PRO A 47 22.36 -12.99 5.57
CA PRO A 47 21.99 -11.58 5.69
C PRO A 47 20.59 -11.50 6.29
N ALA A 48 20.42 -10.65 7.30
CA ALA A 48 19.12 -10.40 7.90
C ALA A 48 18.16 -10.00 6.77
N ARG A 49 17.10 -10.79 6.56
CA ARG A 49 16.05 -10.38 5.62
C ARG A 49 15.33 -9.19 6.23
N PRO A 50 15.01 -8.14 5.46
CA PRO A 50 14.12 -7.09 5.94
C PRO A 50 12.84 -7.74 6.47
N ALA A 51 12.52 -7.52 7.75
CA ALA A 51 11.26 -7.97 8.32
C ALA A 51 10.20 -6.90 8.04
N GLY A 52 9.33 -7.16 7.07
CA GLY A 52 8.16 -6.32 6.83
C GLY A 52 7.18 -6.44 7.99
N ARG A 53 6.76 -5.31 8.56
CA ARG A 53 5.68 -5.25 9.56
C ARG A 53 4.47 -4.60 8.92
N TYR A 54 3.32 -5.23 9.08
CA TYR A 54 2.03 -4.72 8.63
C TYR A 54 1.15 -4.51 9.85
N TYR A 55 0.31 -3.48 9.82
CA TYR A 55 -0.73 -3.27 10.82
C TYR A 55 -1.99 -2.72 10.13
N ASP A 56 -3.15 -3.07 10.66
CA ASP A 56 -4.42 -2.52 10.19
C ASP A 56 -4.69 -1.23 10.96
N GLN A 57 -4.98 -0.14 10.24
CA GLN A 57 -5.32 1.14 10.88
C GLN A 57 -6.64 1.01 11.66
N LEU A 58 -6.84 1.81 12.71
CA LEU A 58 -8.12 1.80 13.43
C LEU A 58 -9.26 2.09 12.45
N GLY A 59 -10.31 1.27 12.49
CA GLY A 59 -11.39 1.32 11.51
C GLY A 59 -11.23 0.34 10.36
N SER A 60 -10.12 -0.40 10.27
CA SER A 60 -9.84 -1.34 9.17
C SER A 60 -9.54 -2.75 9.67
N GLY A 61 -9.88 -3.75 8.85
CA GLY A 61 -9.42 -5.14 9.03
C GLY A 61 -9.68 -5.70 10.43
N LEU A 62 -8.59 -6.12 11.08
CA LEU A 62 -8.59 -6.75 12.41
C LEU A 62 -8.45 -5.76 13.57
N SER A 63 -8.28 -4.46 13.29
CA SER A 63 -8.31 -3.42 14.30
C SER A 63 -9.75 -3.08 14.70
N ASP A 64 -9.91 -2.46 15.87
CA ASP A 64 -11.22 -2.01 16.32
C ASP A 64 -11.83 -1.04 15.30
N GLN A 65 -13.15 -1.15 15.07
CA GLN A 65 -13.87 -0.36 14.08
C GLN A 65 -14.96 0.51 14.73
N PRO A 66 -14.58 1.54 15.51
CA PRO A 66 -15.55 2.42 16.13
C PRO A 66 -16.34 3.19 15.06
N GLY A 67 -17.66 3.22 15.21
CA GLY A 67 -18.56 4.01 14.37
C GLY A 67 -18.58 5.50 14.74
N GLU A 68 -17.40 6.08 14.99
CA GLU A 68 -17.24 7.45 15.49
C GLU A 68 -16.52 8.32 14.44
N PRO A 69 -17.26 9.13 13.64
CA PRO A 69 -16.68 9.93 12.57
C PRO A 69 -15.62 10.94 13.02
N SER A 70 -15.68 11.41 14.27
CA SER A 70 -14.66 12.29 14.86
C SER A 70 -13.28 11.65 14.91
N LEU A 71 -13.20 10.33 14.77
CA LEU A 71 -11.94 9.61 14.69
C LEU A 71 -11.40 9.57 13.25
N TRP A 72 -12.17 9.83 12.19
CA TRP A 72 -11.70 9.67 10.80
C TRP A 72 -10.98 10.91 10.25
N GLN A 73 -10.03 11.41 11.05
CA GLN A 73 -9.25 12.61 10.76
C GLN A 73 -7.83 12.24 10.35
N LEU A 74 -7.32 12.86 9.28
CA LEU A 74 -5.97 12.60 8.76
C LEU A 74 -4.88 12.70 9.84
N ASP A 75 -4.89 13.78 10.63
CA ASP A 75 -3.93 13.98 11.73
C ASP A 75 -3.93 12.83 12.74
N ARG A 76 -5.10 12.25 13.01
CA ARG A 76 -5.24 11.14 13.95
C ARG A 76 -4.61 9.86 13.39
N PHE A 77 -4.80 9.58 12.10
CA PHE A 77 -4.13 8.45 11.44
C PHE A 77 -2.60 8.64 11.41
N VAL A 78 -2.11 9.87 11.25
CA VAL A 78 -0.67 10.18 11.32
C VAL A 78 -0.12 9.93 12.74
N ASP A 79 -0.83 10.38 13.76
CA ASP A 79 -0.46 10.15 15.16
C ASP A 79 -0.54 8.66 15.55
N GLU A 80 -1.41 7.89 14.91
CA GLU A 80 -1.49 6.43 15.08
C GLU A 80 -0.23 5.72 14.56
N VAL A 81 0.30 6.13 13.39
CA VAL A 81 1.58 5.60 12.87
C VAL A 81 2.70 5.84 13.88
N GLU A 82 2.73 7.02 14.51
CA GLU A 82 3.73 7.38 15.52
C GLU A 82 3.59 6.51 16.80
N GLN A 83 2.36 6.29 17.26
CA GLN A 83 2.10 5.41 18.40
C GLN A 83 2.55 3.97 18.13
N VAL A 84 2.25 3.44 16.94
CA VAL A 84 2.68 2.09 16.53
C VAL A 84 4.21 2.01 16.45
N ARG A 85 4.86 3.01 15.83
CA ARG A 85 6.32 3.09 15.76
C ARG A 85 6.96 3.07 17.15
N ALA A 86 6.50 3.94 18.05
CA ALA A 86 7.02 4.05 19.41
C ALA A 86 6.82 2.76 20.20
N ALA A 87 5.64 2.12 20.09
CA ALA A 87 5.32 0.87 20.78
C ALA A 87 6.20 -0.31 20.30
N LEU A 88 6.62 -0.29 19.04
CA LEU A 88 7.50 -1.28 18.44
C LEU A 88 9.00 -0.95 18.57
N GLY A 89 9.35 0.23 19.09
CA GLY A 89 10.75 0.66 19.25
C GLY A 89 11.48 0.85 17.92
N LEU A 90 10.78 1.27 16.86
CA LEU A 90 11.36 1.50 15.54
C LEU A 90 11.93 2.93 15.46
N ASP A 91 13.13 3.14 14.93
CA ASP A 91 13.75 4.47 14.84
C ASP A 91 14.70 4.59 13.63
N SER A 92 15.29 5.76 13.40
CA SER A 92 16.15 6.03 12.24
C SER A 92 17.54 5.38 12.33
N GLY A 93 17.95 4.91 13.51
CA GLY A 93 19.30 4.41 13.79
C GLY A 93 19.55 2.92 13.49
N SER A 94 20.78 2.59 13.09
CA SER A 94 21.30 1.21 13.00
C SER A 94 21.80 0.66 14.35
N PHE A 95 21.96 1.54 15.35
CA PHE A 95 22.51 1.26 16.68
C PHE A 95 21.64 1.94 17.74
N VAL A 96 20.44 1.42 17.93
CA VAL A 96 19.69 1.65 19.16
C VAL A 96 19.87 0.36 19.95
N LEU A 97 20.26 0.43 21.24
CA LEU A 97 20.50 -0.77 22.08
C LEU A 97 19.32 -1.77 22.05
N PHE A 98 18.12 -1.33 21.65
CA PHE A 98 16.89 -2.11 21.51
C PHE A 98 16.00 -1.73 20.31
N GLY A 99 16.50 -0.95 19.33
CA GLY A 99 15.64 -0.38 18.28
C GLY A 99 16.07 -0.76 16.86
N HIS A 100 15.07 -0.94 15.99
CA HIS A 100 15.26 -1.36 14.60
C HIS A 100 15.14 -0.17 13.65
N SER A 101 15.93 -0.20 12.58
CA SER A 101 15.85 0.80 11.52
C SER A 101 14.44 0.86 10.90
N PHE A 102 13.84 2.05 10.87
CA PHE A 102 12.47 2.25 10.43
C PHE A 102 12.40 2.86 9.04
N VAL A 103 11.88 2.10 8.07
CA VAL A 103 11.49 2.62 6.76
C VAL A 103 9.97 2.58 6.69
N LEU A 104 9.36 3.73 6.43
CA LEU A 104 7.91 3.81 6.26
C LEU A 104 7.57 3.60 4.78
N PHE A 105 6.78 2.57 4.51
CA PHE A 105 6.24 2.28 3.19
C PHE A 105 4.75 2.61 3.18
N GLY A 106 4.36 3.54 2.32
CA GLY A 106 2.99 3.94 2.09
C GLY A 106 2.57 3.61 0.66
N HIS A 107 1.45 2.90 0.51
CA HIS A 107 0.85 2.60 -0.78
C HIS A 107 -0.54 3.22 -0.89
N SER A 108 -0.84 3.90 -2.00
CA SER A 108 -2.13 4.58 -2.22
C SER A 108 -2.44 5.55 -1.07
N TRP A 109 -3.59 5.45 -0.39
CA TRP A 109 -3.91 6.13 0.87
C TRP A 109 -2.74 6.12 1.88
N GLY A 110 -2.03 5.00 2.01
CA GLY A 110 -0.86 4.90 2.87
C GLY A 110 0.28 5.84 2.46
N GLY A 111 0.37 6.23 1.18
CA GLY A 111 1.29 7.25 0.67
C GLY A 111 0.97 8.66 1.16
N ILE A 112 -0.33 9.01 1.28
CA ILE A 112 -0.75 10.26 1.94
C ILE A 112 -0.26 10.28 3.38
N LEU A 113 -0.53 9.19 4.13
CA LEU A 113 -0.07 9.05 5.51
C LEU A 113 1.45 9.08 5.62
N ALA A 114 2.17 8.48 4.67
CA ALA A 114 3.62 8.45 4.67
C ALA A 114 4.21 9.86 4.45
N ILE A 115 3.62 10.67 3.56
CA ILE A 115 4.01 12.07 3.34
C ILE A 115 3.74 12.89 4.61
N GLU A 116 2.53 12.84 5.16
CA GLU A 116 2.18 13.58 6.38
C GLU A 116 3.05 13.17 7.58
N TYR A 117 3.31 11.87 7.73
CA TYR A 117 4.19 11.35 8.76
C TYR A 117 5.61 11.89 8.58
N ALA A 118 6.15 11.89 7.36
CA ALA A 118 7.50 12.42 7.12
C ALA A 118 7.59 13.92 7.43
N LEU A 119 6.56 14.71 7.09
CA LEU A 119 6.53 16.15 7.40
C LEU A 119 6.58 16.43 8.91
N ARG A 120 6.01 15.54 9.74
CA ARG A 120 5.95 15.72 11.21
C ARG A 120 7.05 14.95 11.98
N TYR A 121 7.47 13.79 11.49
CA TYR A 121 8.22 12.78 12.24
C TYR A 121 9.41 12.18 11.49
N GLN A 122 9.89 12.79 10.40
CA GLN A 122 11.01 12.27 9.60
C GLN A 122 12.30 12.01 10.40
N GLN A 123 12.52 12.64 11.57
CA GLN A 123 13.65 12.31 12.44
C GLN A 123 13.69 10.84 12.87
N HIS A 124 12.54 10.15 12.85
CA HIS A 124 12.41 8.73 13.16
C HIS A 124 12.54 7.82 11.93
N LEU A 125 12.62 8.39 10.73
CA LEU A 125 12.69 7.62 9.49
C LEU A 125 14.13 7.43 9.04
N ARG A 126 14.47 6.18 8.71
CA ARG A 126 15.65 5.84 7.91
C ARG A 126 15.42 6.13 6.42
N GLY A 127 14.19 5.93 5.97
CA GLY A 127 13.77 6.18 4.60
C GLY A 127 12.26 6.14 4.45
N LEU A 128 11.79 6.61 3.31
CA LEU A 128 10.39 6.73 2.94
C LEU A 128 10.15 6.04 1.60
N VAL A 129 9.05 5.29 1.47
CA VAL A 129 8.59 4.78 0.18
C VAL A 129 7.15 5.23 -0.03
N ILE A 130 6.90 5.91 -1.14
CA ILE A 130 5.58 6.36 -1.58
C ILE A 130 5.27 5.59 -2.87
N SER A 131 4.33 4.65 -2.81
CA SER A 131 3.98 3.78 -3.93
C SER A 131 2.57 4.09 -4.42
N SER A 132 2.44 4.38 -5.71
CA SER A 132 1.15 4.61 -6.37
C SER A 132 0.32 5.69 -5.65
N MET A 133 0.97 6.82 -5.33
CA MET A 133 0.32 7.94 -4.67
C MET A 133 0.90 9.28 -5.12
N MET A 134 0.01 10.23 -5.40
CA MET A 134 0.36 11.64 -5.64
C MET A 134 0.37 12.45 -4.35
N ALA A 135 1.04 13.61 -4.36
CA ALA A 135 1.00 14.58 -3.27
C ALA A 135 -0.17 15.59 -3.38
N SER A 136 -1.17 15.34 -4.24
CA SER A 136 -2.28 16.27 -4.49
C SER A 136 -3.56 15.52 -4.87
N GLY A 137 -4.60 15.68 -4.05
CA GLY A 137 -5.96 15.20 -4.31
C GLY A 137 -6.57 15.80 -5.58
N PRO A 138 -6.47 17.13 -5.79
CA PRO A 138 -6.90 17.75 -7.05
C PRO A 138 -6.22 17.18 -8.30
N ALA A 139 -4.91 16.88 -8.24
CA ALA A 139 -4.21 16.26 -9.36
C ALA A 139 -4.71 14.83 -9.63
N TYR A 140 -5.00 14.05 -8.59
CA TYR A 140 -5.61 12.72 -8.73
C TYR A 140 -7.00 12.80 -9.37
N SER A 141 -7.89 13.66 -8.87
CA SER A 141 -9.23 13.84 -9.46
C SER A 141 -9.15 14.31 -10.91
N ALA A 142 -8.25 15.25 -11.23
CA ALA A 142 -8.06 15.72 -12.60
C ALA A 142 -7.63 14.58 -13.54
N TYR A 143 -6.74 13.69 -13.10
CA TYR A 143 -6.33 12.54 -13.90
C TYR A 143 -7.48 11.55 -14.13
N ALA A 144 -8.24 11.25 -13.06
CA ALA A 144 -9.42 10.40 -13.17
C ALA A 144 -10.44 10.96 -14.19
N GLU A 145 -10.75 12.26 -14.11
CA GLU A 145 -11.74 12.92 -14.97
C GLU A 145 -11.26 13.12 -16.42
N GLN A 146 -9.99 13.46 -16.62
CA GLN A 146 -9.48 13.89 -17.93
C GLN A 146 -8.80 12.78 -18.73
N VAL A 147 -8.38 11.70 -18.08
CA VAL A 147 -7.65 10.60 -18.72
C VAL A 147 -8.41 9.29 -18.58
N LEU A 148 -8.76 8.89 -17.35
CA LEU A 148 -9.32 7.55 -17.11
C LEU A 148 -10.79 7.44 -17.55
N MET A 149 -11.64 8.37 -17.12
CA MET A 149 -13.08 8.36 -17.47
C MET A 149 -13.34 8.44 -18.99
N PRO A 150 -12.60 9.24 -19.79
CA PRO A 150 -12.75 9.25 -21.24
C PRO A 150 -12.41 7.93 -21.93
N GLU A 151 -11.58 7.06 -21.33
CA GLU A 151 -11.24 5.75 -21.88
C GLU A 151 -12.30 4.66 -21.60
N MET A 152 -13.21 4.91 -20.66
CA MET A 152 -14.29 3.99 -20.31
C MET A 152 -15.38 3.95 -21.37
N ASP A 153 -16.18 2.88 -21.39
CA ASP A 153 -17.45 2.90 -22.11
C ASP A 153 -18.36 3.99 -21.52
N GLN A 154 -18.82 4.92 -22.37
CA GLN A 154 -19.52 6.11 -21.90
C GLN A 154 -20.93 5.82 -21.39
N ALA A 155 -21.56 4.73 -21.83
CA ALA A 155 -22.85 4.31 -21.28
C ALA A 155 -22.67 3.68 -19.90
N ALA A 156 -21.65 2.84 -19.73
CA ALA A 156 -21.27 2.30 -18.43
C ALA A 156 -20.87 3.39 -17.43
N LEU A 157 -20.07 4.38 -17.86
CA LEU A 157 -19.71 5.53 -17.02
C LEU A 157 -20.94 6.33 -16.59
N ALA A 158 -21.90 6.58 -17.50
CA ALA A 158 -23.15 7.26 -17.15
C ALA A 158 -23.97 6.47 -16.12
N GLU A 159 -24.02 5.14 -16.23
CA GLU A 159 -24.68 4.25 -15.27
C GLU A 159 -23.98 4.31 -13.89
N ILE A 160 -22.64 4.22 -13.86
CA ILE A 160 -21.82 4.38 -12.64
C ILE A 160 -22.15 5.72 -11.97
N LYS A 161 -22.10 6.83 -12.71
CA LYS A 161 -22.36 8.18 -12.16
C LYS A 161 -23.80 8.35 -11.68
N SER A 162 -24.78 7.70 -12.32
CA SER A 162 -26.16 7.69 -11.84
C SER A 162 -26.32 6.93 -10.52
N LEU A 163 -25.60 5.82 -10.35
CA LEU A 163 -25.60 5.05 -9.10
C LEU A 163 -24.93 5.84 -7.97
N GLU A 164 -23.79 6.48 -8.24
CA GLU A 164 -23.12 7.38 -7.30
C GLU A 164 -24.05 8.55 -6.88
N ALA A 165 -24.67 9.23 -7.85
CA ALA A 165 -25.54 10.38 -7.57
C ALA A 165 -26.81 10.04 -6.80
N SER A 166 -27.31 8.80 -6.91
CA SER A 166 -28.47 8.31 -6.15
C SER A 166 -28.09 7.70 -4.79
N GLY A 167 -26.78 7.57 -4.51
CA GLY A 167 -26.27 6.91 -3.30
C GLY A 167 -26.40 5.39 -3.32
N ASP A 168 -26.76 4.78 -4.46
CA ASP A 168 -26.94 3.32 -4.61
C ASP A 168 -25.60 2.59 -4.87
N ILE A 169 -24.58 2.95 -4.11
CA ILE A 169 -23.21 2.40 -4.23
C ILE A 169 -23.08 0.97 -3.68
N GLY A 170 -24.10 0.48 -2.97
CA GLY A 170 -24.20 -0.92 -2.52
C GLY A 170 -24.75 -1.87 -3.59
N ASN A 171 -25.18 -1.34 -4.75
CA ASN A 171 -25.73 -2.13 -5.83
C ASN A 171 -24.65 -3.04 -6.45
N PRO A 172 -24.87 -4.37 -6.61
CA PRO A 172 -23.91 -5.25 -7.25
C PRO A 172 -23.50 -4.78 -8.65
N ARG A 173 -24.42 -4.13 -9.37
CA ARG A 173 -24.18 -3.56 -10.70
C ARG A 173 -23.11 -2.47 -10.67
N TYR A 174 -23.05 -1.67 -9.60
CA TYR A 174 -22.06 -0.61 -9.44
C TYR A 174 -20.64 -1.17 -9.43
N MET A 175 -20.39 -2.18 -8.58
CA MET A 175 -19.08 -2.82 -8.49
C MET A 175 -18.74 -3.66 -9.72
N GLU A 176 -19.72 -4.28 -10.38
CA GLU A 176 -19.53 -4.96 -11.66
C GLU A 176 -18.98 -3.99 -12.72
N LEU A 177 -19.66 -2.86 -12.92
CA LEU A 177 -19.25 -1.82 -13.88
C LEU A 177 -17.88 -1.25 -13.55
N LEU A 178 -17.61 -0.91 -12.28
CA LEU A 178 -16.29 -0.42 -11.85
C LEU A 178 -15.19 -1.46 -12.12
N THR A 179 -15.49 -2.73 -11.87
CA THR A 179 -14.52 -3.82 -12.09
C THR A 179 -14.18 -3.95 -13.56
N GLU A 180 -15.18 -4.01 -14.43
CA GLU A 180 -15.03 -4.18 -15.88
C GLU A 180 -14.37 -2.99 -16.56
N GLN A 181 -14.79 -1.77 -16.19
CA GLN A 181 -14.39 -0.55 -16.88
C GLN A 181 -13.10 0.03 -16.32
N HIS A 182 -12.78 -0.21 -15.05
CA HIS A 182 -11.68 0.49 -14.37
C HIS A 182 -10.72 -0.46 -13.65
N TYR A 183 -11.19 -1.30 -12.72
CA TYR A 183 -10.28 -1.98 -11.78
C TYR A 183 -9.36 -3.01 -12.46
N VAL A 184 -9.86 -3.82 -13.39
CA VAL A 184 -9.01 -4.81 -14.10
C VAL A 184 -8.04 -4.17 -15.10
N ARG A 185 -8.13 -2.85 -15.30
CA ARG A 185 -7.26 -2.08 -16.21
C ARG A 185 -6.25 -1.24 -15.46
N HIS A 186 -6.67 -0.65 -14.34
CA HIS A 186 -5.91 0.38 -13.63
C HIS A 186 -5.59 0.06 -12.16
N VAL A 187 -6.32 -0.87 -11.54
CA VAL A 187 -6.03 -1.31 -10.16
C VAL A 187 -5.14 -2.55 -10.15
N LEU A 188 -5.53 -3.60 -10.89
CA LEU A 188 -4.72 -4.79 -11.06
C LEU A 188 -5.01 -5.45 -12.41
N ARG A 189 -3.99 -5.49 -13.29
CA ARG A 189 -4.13 -5.85 -14.70
C ARG A 189 -4.22 -7.34 -14.97
N MET A 190 -5.32 -7.95 -14.54
CA MET A 190 -5.73 -9.31 -14.87
C MET A 190 -7.23 -9.48 -14.57
N PRO A 191 -7.89 -10.54 -15.08
CA PRO A 191 -9.27 -10.83 -14.72
C PRO A 191 -9.46 -10.84 -13.19
N SER A 192 -10.52 -10.22 -12.70
CA SER A 192 -10.76 -10.11 -11.25
C SER A 192 -10.90 -11.47 -10.55
N ALA A 193 -11.34 -12.50 -11.27
CA ALA A 193 -11.38 -13.88 -10.80
C ALA A 193 -9.99 -14.48 -10.49
N ASP A 194 -8.94 -13.96 -11.14
CA ASP A 194 -7.56 -14.40 -10.97
C ASP A 194 -6.78 -13.53 -9.96
N TRP A 195 -7.43 -12.53 -9.35
CA TRP A 195 -6.77 -11.66 -8.38
C TRP A 195 -6.26 -12.47 -7.18
N PRO A 196 -5.00 -12.23 -6.74
CA PRO A 196 -4.43 -12.94 -5.61
C PRO A 196 -5.31 -12.81 -4.36
N ASP A 197 -5.40 -13.90 -3.61
CA ASP A 197 -6.19 -13.98 -2.37
C ASP A 197 -5.89 -12.85 -1.35
N PRO A 198 -4.63 -12.37 -1.15
CA PRO A 198 -4.37 -11.19 -0.33
C PRO A 198 -5.06 -9.91 -0.83
N VAL A 199 -5.17 -9.72 -2.15
CA VAL A 199 -5.86 -8.58 -2.76
C VAL A 199 -7.36 -8.69 -2.50
N GLN A 200 -7.95 -9.86 -2.76
CA GLN A 200 -9.38 -10.10 -2.52
C GLN A 200 -9.76 -9.88 -1.06
N ARG A 201 -8.95 -10.38 -0.11
CA ARG A 201 -9.16 -10.11 1.32
C ARG A 201 -9.05 -8.62 1.67
N GLY A 202 -8.10 -7.90 1.06
CA GLY A 202 -7.96 -6.46 1.25
C GLY A 202 -9.24 -5.73 0.89
N PHE A 203 -9.78 -5.97 -0.30
CA PHE A 203 -11.06 -5.38 -0.75
C PHE A 203 -12.25 -5.77 0.15
N ALA A 204 -12.31 -7.02 0.61
CA ALA A 204 -13.37 -7.49 1.49
C ALA A 204 -13.38 -6.83 2.88
N HIS A 205 -12.28 -6.18 3.28
CA HIS A 205 -12.11 -5.54 4.58
C HIS A 205 -12.06 -4.00 4.51
N ILE A 206 -12.37 -3.42 3.35
CA ILE A 206 -12.54 -1.97 3.23
C ILE A 206 -13.72 -1.53 4.10
N ASN A 207 -13.49 -0.50 4.94
CA ASN A 207 -14.55 0.14 5.69
C ASN A 207 -15.17 1.26 4.84
N PRO A 208 -16.40 1.08 4.32
CA PRO A 208 -16.99 2.04 3.40
C PRO A 208 -17.28 3.38 4.07
N ALA A 209 -17.56 3.42 5.38
CA ALA A 209 -17.84 4.67 6.06
C ALA A 209 -16.62 5.59 6.11
N ILE A 210 -15.44 5.02 6.36
CA ILE A 210 -14.17 5.75 6.33
C ILE A 210 -13.83 6.12 4.89
N TYR A 211 -13.81 5.13 3.99
CA TYR A 211 -13.40 5.32 2.60
C TYR A 211 -14.24 6.40 1.88
N VAL A 212 -15.57 6.33 1.99
CA VAL A 212 -16.47 7.32 1.36
C VAL A 212 -16.30 8.70 1.99
N SER A 213 -16.13 8.79 3.32
CA SER A 213 -15.99 10.10 3.97
C SER A 213 -14.68 10.82 3.63
N MET A 214 -13.60 10.07 3.39
CA MET A 214 -12.27 10.64 3.18
C MET A 214 -11.94 10.84 1.70
N GLN A 215 -12.33 9.88 0.86
CA GLN A 215 -12.05 9.89 -0.58
C GLN A 215 -13.34 10.03 -1.39
N GLY A 216 -14.29 9.13 -1.20
CA GLY A 216 -15.47 9.04 -2.05
C GLY A 216 -15.82 7.59 -2.37
N PRO A 217 -16.80 7.34 -3.26
CA PRO A 217 -17.38 6.02 -3.42
C PRO A 217 -16.58 5.05 -4.30
N SER A 218 -15.48 5.49 -4.93
CA SER A 218 -14.67 4.66 -5.83
C SER A 218 -13.25 5.21 -6.06
N GLU A 219 -12.46 4.49 -6.85
CA GLU A 219 -11.15 4.91 -7.38
C GLU A 219 -11.28 5.81 -8.64
N LEU A 220 -12.41 6.49 -8.82
CA LEU A 220 -12.66 7.41 -9.93
C LEU A 220 -12.54 8.88 -9.46
N GLY A 221 -11.50 9.17 -8.69
CA GLY A 221 -11.24 10.49 -8.10
C GLY A 221 -11.82 10.66 -6.70
N ILE A 222 -11.63 11.87 -6.15
CA ILE A 222 -12.09 12.25 -4.81
C ILE A 222 -13.39 13.07 -4.94
N SER A 223 -14.42 12.69 -4.17
CA SER A 223 -15.67 13.45 -4.06
C SER A 223 -15.42 14.84 -3.50
N ALA A 224 -16.10 15.87 -4.04
CA ALA A 224 -15.86 17.26 -3.68
C ALA A 224 -16.12 17.59 -2.19
N ASP A 225 -16.97 16.80 -1.52
CA ASP A 225 -17.32 16.91 -0.10
C ASP A 225 -16.47 16.02 0.81
N ALA A 226 -15.59 15.18 0.25
CA ALA A 226 -14.70 14.31 1.01
C ALA A 226 -13.54 15.09 1.65
N SER A 227 -13.05 14.61 2.80
CA SER A 227 -12.07 15.36 3.60
C SER A 227 -10.70 15.54 2.92
N LEU A 228 -10.37 14.73 1.91
CA LEU A 228 -9.12 14.81 1.14
C LEU A 228 -9.25 15.60 -0.17
N ALA A 229 -10.43 16.13 -0.51
CA ALA A 229 -10.69 16.76 -1.81
C ALA A 229 -9.72 17.91 -2.15
N SER A 230 -9.32 18.66 -1.13
CA SER A 230 -8.38 19.79 -1.25
C SER A 230 -6.99 19.49 -0.69
N TRP A 231 -6.71 18.23 -0.34
CA TRP A 231 -5.42 17.85 0.22
C TRP A 231 -4.31 18.03 -0.83
N ASP A 232 -3.28 18.79 -0.47
CA ASP A 232 -2.08 18.99 -1.28
C ASP A 232 -0.86 19.21 -0.38
N ARG A 233 0.21 18.47 -0.66
CA ARG A 233 1.52 18.55 0.01
C ARG A 233 2.68 18.75 -0.97
N THR A 234 2.37 19.08 -2.22
CA THR A 234 3.38 19.23 -3.28
C THR A 234 4.40 20.30 -2.93
N ALA A 235 3.97 21.40 -2.30
CA ALA A 235 4.83 22.52 -1.93
C ALA A 235 5.83 22.16 -0.82
N GLU A 236 5.46 21.23 0.07
CA GLU A 236 6.16 20.83 1.28
C GLU A 236 7.16 19.70 1.04
N LEU A 237 7.08 18.98 -0.09
CA LEU A 237 8.02 17.89 -0.42
C LEU A 237 9.51 18.27 -0.26
N PRO A 238 9.98 19.49 -0.60
CA PRO A 238 11.37 19.88 -0.38
C PRO A 238 11.84 19.85 1.09
N SER A 239 10.90 19.83 2.05
CA SER A 239 11.21 19.75 3.49
C SER A 239 11.41 18.32 4.01
N ILE A 240 11.13 17.30 3.20
CA ILE A 240 11.35 15.89 3.58
C ILE A 240 12.79 15.50 3.20
N GLU A 241 13.69 15.49 4.18
CA GLU A 241 15.14 15.34 3.95
C GLU A 241 15.62 13.88 3.97
N VAL A 242 14.78 12.93 4.38
CA VAL A 242 15.14 11.51 4.41
C VAL A 242 15.22 10.93 2.99
N PRO A 243 16.05 9.89 2.75
CA PRO A 243 16.01 9.16 1.49
C PRO A 243 14.60 8.68 1.17
N ALA A 244 14.12 8.98 -0.04
CA ALA A 244 12.76 8.65 -0.44
C ALA A 244 12.73 7.97 -1.81
N LEU A 245 11.89 6.94 -1.93
CA LEU A 245 11.56 6.29 -3.19
C LEU A 245 10.09 6.58 -3.52
N VAL A 246 9.84 7.15 -4.70
CA VAL A 246 8.50 7.26 -5.26
C VAL A 246 8.36 6.24 -6.38
N ILE A 247 7.31 5.41 -6.31
CA ILE A 247 7.03 4.36 -7.29
C ILE A 247 5.72 4.72 -8.00
N GLY A 248 5.75 4.80 -9.33
CA GLY A 248 4.57 4.97 -10.17
C GLY A 248 4.55 3.97 -11.31
N ALA A 249 3.38 3.74 -11.91
CA ALA A 249 3.21 2.75 -12.97
C ALA A 249 2.44 3.31 -14.18
N SER A 250 2.68 2.77 -15.37
CA SER A 250 2.12 3.33 -16.61
C SER A 250 0.60 3.24 -16.72
N TYR A 251 -0.01 2.27 -16.05
CA TYR A 251 -1.45 2.02 -16.10
C TYR A 251 -2.12 2.24 -14.74
N ASP A 252 -1.49 2.99 -13.84
CA ASP A 252 -1.98 3.23 -12.48
C ASP A 252 -3.30 4.04 -12.49
N THR A 253 -4.08 3.98 -11.41
CA THR A 253 -5.24 4.88 -11.20
C THR A 253 -4.79 6.33 -10.98
N MET A 254 -3.49 6.53 -10.76
CA MET A 254 -2.86 7.81 -10.59
C MET A 254 -1.77 8.03 -11.64
N ASP A 255 -1.77 9.21 -12.27
CA ASP A 255 -0.74 9.65 -13.21
C ASP A 255 0.70 9.46 -12.67
N PRO A 256 1.56 8.71 -13.38
CA PRO A 256 2.97 8.58 -13.03
C PRO A 256 3.77 9.89 -13.16
N ALA A 257 3.34 10.87 -13.96
CA ALA A 257 4.09 12.10 -14.17
C ALA A 257 4.16 12.99 -12.91
N PRO A 258 3.06 13.24 -12.17
CA PRO A 258 3.10 13.82 -10.83
C PRO A 258 4.03 13.07 -9.85
N MET A 259 4.08 11.74 -9.91
CA MET A 259 4.94 10.94 -9.04
C MET A 259 6.43 11.11 -9.36
N GLU A 260 6.79 11.19 -10.65
CA GLU A 260 8.15 11.53 -11.08
C GLU A 260 8.55 12.93 -10.63
N MET A 261 7.63 13.90 -10.77
CA MET A 261 7.83 15.27 -10.29
C MET A 261 8.04 15.30 -8.76
N MET A 262 7.26 14.53 -7.99
CA MET A 262 7.44 14.40 -6.54
C MET A 262 8.85 13.91 -6.20
N ALA A 263 9.34 12.88 -6.88
CA ALA A 263 10.69 12.37 -6.69
C ALA A 263 11.76 13.44 -6.95
N GLY A 264 11.56 14.29 -7.97
CA GLY A 264 12.46 15.41 -8.26
C GLY A 264 12.40 16.55 -7.24
N ARG A 265 11.27 16.73 -6.52
CA ARG A 265 11.12 17.73 -5.45
C ARG A 265 11.71 17.30 -4.11
N LEU A 266 11.78 15.99 -3.87
CA LEU A 266 12.38 15.42 -2.66
C LEU A 266 13.92 15.55 -2.75
N PRO A 267 14.61 16.19 -1.78
CA PRO A 267 16.06 16.41 -1.80
C PRO A 267 16.90 15.15 -2.00
N LYS A 268 16.39 13.99 -1.55
CA LYS A 268 17.01 12.66 -1.71
C LYS A 268 16.05 11.67 -2.37
N GLY A 269 15.16 12.18 -3.23
CA GLY A 269 14.16 11.40 -3.94
C GLY A 269 14.74 10.55 -5.06
N ARG A 270 14.09 9.42 -5.30
CA ARG A 270 14.32 8.52 -6.45
C ARG A 270 12.98 8.17 -7.03
N TYR A 271 12.92 8.05 -8.34
CA TYR A 271 11.74 7.58 -9.04
C TYR A 271 11.96 6.16 -9.56
N LEU A 272 10.98 5.29 -9.37
CA LEU A 272 10.91 3.97 -9.98
C LEU A 272 9.64 3.91 -10.82
N HIS A 273 9.80 3.74 -12.13
CA HIS A 273 8.68 3.60 -13.06
C HIS A 273 8.44 2.12 -13.41
N CYS A 274 7.27 1.60 -13.05
CA CYS A 274 6.82 0.26 -13.40
C CYS A 274 6.09 0.32 -14.74
N GLN A 275 6.83 0.09 -15.83
CA GLN A 275 6.35 0.27 -17.21
C GLN A 275 5.15 -0.62 -17.57
N ASN A 276 5.02 -1.78 -16.93
CA ASN A 276 3.93 -2.72 -17.21
C ASN A 276 2.87 -2.75 -16.11
N GLY A 277 3.11 -2.02 -15.01
CA GLY A 277 2.30 -2.10 -13.81
C GLY A 277 1.08 -1.18 -13.83
N SER A 278 0.16 -1.47 -12.92
CA SER A 278 -0.95 -0.58 -12.56
C SER A 278 -0.85 -0.15 -11.09
N HIS A 279 -1.95 0.22 -10.45
CA HIS A 279 -1.95 0.61 -9.04
C HIS A 279 -1.30 -0.47 -8.17
N LEU A 280 -1.63 -1.73 -8.41
CA LEU A 280 -1.01 -2.86 -7.72
C LEU A 280 0.20 -3.41 -8.48
N ALA A 281 1.14 -2.54 -8.87
CA ALA A 281 2.40 -2.87 -9.56
C ALA A 281 3.24 -3.94 -8.84
N MET A 282 3.08 -4.10 -7.53
CA MET A 282 3.70 -5.20 -6.78
C MET A 282 3.12 -6.58 -7.13
N TYR A 283 2.09 -6.67 -7.98
CA TYR A 283 1.51 -7.92 -8.48
C TYR A 283 1.63 -8.04 -10.01
N ASP A 284 1.34 -6.97 -10.77
CA ASP A 284 1.34 -7.04 -12.24
C ASP A 284 2.65 -6.54 -12.92
N ASP A 285 3.59 -5.96 -12.16
CA ASP A 285 4.97 -5.68 -12.60
C ASP A 285 6.00 -6.01 -11.49
N GLN A 286 5.80 -7.17 -10.87
CA GLN A 286 6.58 -7.66 -9.72
C GLN A 286 8.09 -7.55 -9.89
N GLY A 287 8.60 -7.89 -11.08
CA GLY A 287 10.04 -7.91 -11.35
C GLY A 287 10.66 -6.52 -11.22
N THR A 288 10.05 -5.52 -11.86
CA THR A 288 10.50 -4.13 -11.79
C THR A 288 10.29 -3.56 -10.40
N TYR A 289 9.11 -3.79 -9.82
CA TYR A 289 8.71 -3.27 -8.52
C TYR A 289 9.66 -3.70 -7.41
N PHE A 290 9.84 -5.01 -7.22
CA PHE A 290 10.64 -5.52 -6.13
C PHE A 290 12.14 -5.33 -6.35
N ALA A 291 12.64 -5.38 -7.59
CA ALA A 291 14.04 -5.07 -7.86
C ALA A 291 14.38 -3.65 -7.41
N GLY A 292 13.61 -2.64 -7.84
CA GLY A 292 13.85 -1.25 -7.47
C GLY A 292 13.66 -0.97 -5.98
N LEU A 293 12.62 -1.56 -5.36
CA LEU A 293 12.39 -1.42 -3.92
C LEU A 293 13.55 -2.04 -3.11
N ILE A 294 13.97 -3.25 -3.44
CA ILE A 294 15.05 -3.94 -2.71
C ILE A 294 16.38 -3.20 -2.89
N ASP A 295 16.67 -2.70 -4.10
CA ASP A 295 17.87 -1.90 -4.36
C ASP A 295 17.89 -0.61 -3.54
N PHE A 296 16.75 0.08 -3.44
CA PHE A 296 16.60 1.25 -2.58
C PHE A 296 16.86 0.92 -1.11
N LEU A 297 16.23 -0.14 -0.58
CA LEU A 297 16.38 -0.57 0.82
C LEU A 297 17.83 -0.95 1.13
N HIS A 298 18.51 -1.67 0.23
CA HIS A 298 19.93 -2.00 0.38
C HIS A 298 20.82 -0.76 0.36
N ASP A 299 20.54 0.23 -0.49
CA ASP A 299 21.35 1.43 -0.55
C ASP A 299 21.26 2.26 0.74
N ILE A 300 20.05 2.46 1.27
CA ILE A 300 19.87 3.21 2.52
C ILE A 300 20.32 2.43 3.75
N GLY A 301 20.39 1.09 3.69
CA GLY A 301 20.93 0.26 4.78
C GLY A 301 22.45 0.31 4.91
N ARG A 302 23.18 0.73 3.87
CA ARG A 302 24.66 0.81 3.86
C ARG A 302 25.23 2.14 4.37
N ARG A 303 24.41 3.20 4.40
CA ARG A 303 24.81 4.54 4.83
C ARG A 303 24.75 4.69 6.35
#